data_AF-A0A7Y2ANF8-F1
#
_entry.id   AF-A0A7Y2ANF8-F1
#
_cell.length_a   1.000
_cell.length_b   1.000
_cell.length_c   1.000
_cell.angle_alpha   90.00
_cell.angle_beta   90.00
_cell.angle_gamma   90.00
#
_symmetry.space_group_name_H-M   'P 1'
#
loop_
_entity.id
_entity.type
_entity.pdbx_description
1 polymer ?
#
loop_
_entity_poly.entity_id
_entity_poly.type
_entity_poly.pdbx_seq_one_letter_code
_entity_poly.pdbx_strand_id
1 'polypeptide(L)'
;FGPPRDFGPPADQDGRPDTGGRPDFGGRGGPREDRGPGGDRGPGGPGGGPGGPGNGLGNVELDPLVGLDDPSKPLRSKLLANKTFRTLYLQYVRDIANDSLDWDTLKDRVGNTRELISAEVAKDTRKLFTTDAFLAATSLDPIPADQDVRSIRAFAEKRSEYLLRHEAIRDLPPGHIQLATHSKTSAKAKPVVSVDQLTRQDSPVSIHELMAVNTDTLADPQGEFDDWIELHNRSDKKVDLSGFYLSDDEANAHKWAFPAGSEIGPNGFLLIWADEDGKDTPGLHANFKLSKAGERLYLSTGQSLLSEVEFTEQKDKVSFGMLDGDWRPLQPTPGGANKAGE
;
A
#
# COMPACT_ATOMS: atom_id res chain seq x y z
N PHE A 1 9.30 -11.94 -47.42
CA PHE A 1 7.93 -11.42 -47.62
C PHE A 1 7.73 -10.28 -46.64
N GLY A 2 7.87 -9.04 -47.11
CA GLY A 2 7.77 -7.82 -46.29
C GLY A 2 6.32 -7.33 -46.14
N PRO A 3 6.07 -6.37 -45.24
CA PRO A 3 4.73 -5.87 -44.95
C PRO A 3 4.31 -4.73 -45.91
N PRO A 4 3.02 -4.61 -46.28
CA PRO A 4 2.43 -3.37 -46.79
C PRO A 4 1.82 -2.57 -45.61
N ARG A 5 2.21 -1.32 -45.31
CA ARG A 5 2.02 -0.02 -46.00
C ARG A 5 0.57 0.43 -46.17
N ASP A 6 0.26 1.49 -45.43
CA ASP A 6 -0.58 2.68 -45.70
C ASP A 6 -1.90 2.54 -46.44
N PHE A 7 -2.97 2.98 -45.77
CA PHE A 7 -4.15 3.55 -46.41
C PHE A 7 -4.42 4.96 -45.84
N GLY A 8 -3.90 5.97 -46.55
CA GLY A 8 -4.48 7.31 -46.62
C GLY A 8 -5.41 7.44 -47.85
N PRO A 9 -6.30 8.44 -47.90
CA PRO A 9 -7.56 8.38 -48.63
C PRO A 9 -7.48 8.94 -50.06
N PRO A 10 -8.50 8.71 -50.90
CA PRO A 10 -8.72 9.52 -52.10
C PRO A 10 -9.76 10.63 -51.85
N ALA A 11 -9.42 11.84 -52.30
CA ALA A 11 -10.38 12.80 -52.87
C ALA A 11 -10.70 12.34 -54.33
N ASP A 12 -11.67 12.82 -55.12
CA ASP A 12 -12.33 14.11 -55.30
C ASP A 12 -13.66 13.86 -56.06
N GLN A 13 -14.58 14.84 -56.12
CA GLN A 13 -15.26 15.21 -57.38
C GLN A 13 -16.09 16.51 -57.28
N ASP A 14 -15.57 17.53 -57.97
CA ASP A 14 -16.18 18.48 -58.91
C ASP A 14 -17.40 19.36 -58.54
N GLY A 15 -17.29 20.66 -58.87
CA GLY A 15 -18.45 21.56 -58.81
C GLY A 15 -18.42 23.02 -59.29
N ARG A 16 -17.29 23.60 -59.74
CA ARG A 16 -17.20 24.83 -60.59
C ARG A 16 -17.64 26.21 -60.00
N PRO A 17 -17.27 27.35 -60.66
CA PRO A 17 -16.67 28.53 -60.00
C PRO A 17 -17.41 29.88 -60.16
N ASP A 18 -16.83 30.89 -59.49
CA ASP A 18 -16.47 32.24 -59.98
C ASP A 18 -17.21 33.48 -59.41
N THR A 19 -16.37 34.52 -59.27
CA THR A 19 -16.61 35.96 -59.07
C THR A 19 -16.92 36.37 -57.63
N GLY A 20 -16.15 37.22 -56.96
CA GLY A 20 -15.28 38.31 -57.39
C GLY A 20 -15.63 39.52 -56.52
N GLY A 21 -14.67 40.11 -55.81
CA GLY A 21 -14.91 41.38 -55.09
C GLY A 21 -14.18 41.55 -53.76
N ARG A 22 -12.92 41.98 -53.83
CA ARG A 22 -12.34 43.00 -52.93
C ARG A 22 -11.93 44.18 -53.84
N PRO A 23 -11.58 45.39 -53.36
CA PRO A 23 -11.38 45.87 -51.98
C PRO A 23 -12.03 47.27 -51.74
N ASP A 24 -11.92 47.86 -50.54
CA ASP A 24 -11.27 49.19 -50.37
C ASP A 24 -11.07 49.58 -48.88
N PHE A 25 -10.15 50.52 -48.71
CA PHE A 25 -9.34 50.95 -47.58
C PHE A 25 -9.98 51.96 -46.60
N GLY A 26 -9.50 51.91 -45.34
CA GLY A 26 -8.79 53.05 -44.74
C GLY A 26 -9.57 54.04 -43.86
N GLY A 27 -9.09 54.25 -42.63
CA GLY A 27 -9.41 55.47 -41.85
C GLY A 27 -9.03 55.45 -40.37
N ARG A 28 -7.83 55.96 -40.05
CA ARG A 28 -7.37 56.76 -38.87
C ARG A 28 -8.07 56.51 -37.51
N GLY A 29 -7.40 56.16 -36.40
CA GLY A 29 -6.24 56.83 -35.82
C GLY A 29 -6.67 57.74 -34.65
N GLY A 30 -6.50 57.29 -33.40
CA GLY A 30 -6.66 58.10 -32.18
C GLY A 30 -6.26 57.31 -30.91
N PRO A 31 -5.62 57.93 -29.89
CA PRO A 31 -4.68 57.29 -28.98
C PRO A 31 -5.28 56.76 -27.67
N ARG A 32 -4.55 55.83 -27.05
CA ARG A 32 -4.79 55.32 -25.70
C ARG A 32 -4.39 56.36 -24.65
N GLU A 33 -5.14 56.35 -23.55
CA GLU A 33 -4.73 56.44 -22.14
C GLU A 33 -5.69 57.35 -21.34
N ASP A 34 -6.64 56.73 -20.63
CA ASP A 34 -6.81 56.94 -19.18
C ASP A 34 -7.91 56.01 -18.63
N ARG A 35 -7.52 54.99 -17.83
CA ARG A 35 -8.36 54.36 -16.80
C ARG A 35 -7.55 53.33 -16.00
N GLY A 36 -7.24 53.66 -14.76
CA GLY A 36 -7.32 52.65 -13.69
C GLY A 36 -8.76 52.57 -13.17
N PRO A 37 -9.03 51.77 -12.13
CA PRO A 37 -8.83 50.33 -12.00
C PRO A 37 -10.20 49.62 -11.99
N GLY A 38 -10.35 48.52 -12.70
CA GLY A 38 -11.62 47.76 -12.74
C GLY A 38 -11.33 46.28 -12.87
N GLY A 39 -11.70 45.52 -11.85
CA GLY A 39 -11.52 44.07 -11.81
C GLY A 39 -12.38 43.38 -12.87
N ASP A 40 -11.72 42.66 -13.77
CA ASP A 40 -12.40 41.75 -14.68
C ASP A 40 -12.33 40.33 -14.14
N ARG A 41 -13.51 39.82 -13.77
CA ARG A 41 -13.78 38.40 -13.60
C ARG A 41 -13.74 37.76 -14.99
N GLY A 42 -12.78 36.87 -15.21
CA GLY A 42 -12.72 35.93 -16.34
C GLY A 42 -12.90 34.48 -15.88
N PRO A 43 -13.20 33.54 -16.79
CA PRO A 43 -14.44 32.75 -16.74
C PRO A 43 -14.31 31.37 -16.09
N GLY A 44 -15.45 30.91 -15.56
CA GLY A 44 -15.60 29.68 -14.79
C GLY A 44 -15.19 28.40 -15.52
N GLY A 45 -14.44 27.56 -14.80
CA GLY A 45 -14.20 26.16 -15.10
C GLY A 45 -15.31 25.26 -14.51
N PRO A 46 -15.40 23.99 -14.97
CA PRO A 46 -16.63 23.21 -14.92
C PRO A 46 -16.94 22.67 -13.52
N GLY A 47 -18.16 22.96 -13.07
CA GLY A 47 -19.02 22.22 -12.15
C GLY A 47 -18.35 21.21 -11.21
N GLY A 48 -17.93 21.69 -10.04
CA GLY A 48 -17.75 20.84 -8.87
C GLY A 48 -19.11 20.31 -8.40
N GLY A 49 -19.23 19.00 -8.26
CA GLY A 49 -20.35 18.36 -7.54
C GLY A 49 -20.48 18.91 -6.12
N PRO A 50 -21.58 18.59 -5.41
CA PRO A 50 -21.97 19.28 -4.18
C PRO A 50 -20.92 19.06 -3.09
N GLY A 51 -19.96 19.99 -3.00
CA GLY A 51 -18.72 19.81 -2.25
C GLY A 51 -17.66 20.88 -2.46
N GLY A 52 -18.02 22.13 -2.75
CA GLY A 52 -17.12 23.30 -2.66
C GLY A 52 -17.46 24.44 -3.64
N PRO A 53 -16.82 25.63 -3.57
CA PRO A 53 -15.60 25.96 -2.81
C PRO A 53 -15.54 27.37 -2.16
N GLY A 54 -14.69 27.58 -1.14
CA GLY A 54 -14.27 28.94 -0.73
C GLY A 54 -13.64 29.07 0.65
N ASN A 55 -12.34 29.37 0.68
CA ASN A 55 -11.55 29.99 1.76
C ASN A 55 -11.76 29.52 3.23
N GLY A 56 -10.73 28.86 3.77
CA GLY A 56 -10.53 28.72 5.20
C GLY A 56 -10.73 27.30 5.68
N LEU A 57 -10.00 26.94 6.73
CA LEU A 57 -10.07 25.66 7.42
C LEU A 57 -11.54 25.22 7.58
N GLY A 58 -11.85 24.03 7.07
CA GLY A 58 -13.21 23.61 6.72
C GLY A 58 -14.21 23.58 7.87
N ASN A 59 -15.48 23.37 7.52
CA ASN A 59 -16.61 23.30 8.44
C ASN A 59 -16.28 22.38 9.65
N VAL A 60 -15.99 23.00 10.80
CA VAL A 60 -15.62 22.29 12.05
C VAL A 60 -16.78 21.43 12.58
N GLU A 61 -18.00 21.68 12.10
CA GLU A 61 -19.22 20.97 12.45
C GLU A 61 -19.62 19.92 11.41
N LEU A 62 -18.72 19.52 10.50
CA LEU A 62 -19.02 18.48 9.53
C LEU A 62 -19.31 17.14 10.24
N ASP A 63 -20.52 16.61 10.08
CA ASP A 63 -20.90 15.31 10.66
C ASP A 63 -19.91 14.21 10.19
N PRO A 64 -19.28 13.43 11.09
CA PRO A 64 -18.38 12.33 10.70
C PRO A 64 -19.07 11.25 9.83
N LEU A 65 -20.40 11.12 9.97
CA LEU A 65 -21.25 10.23 9.20
C LEU A 65 -21.93 10.93 8.01
N VAL A 66 -21.47 12.13 7.62
CA VAL A 66 -21.99 12.80 6.44
C VAL A 66 -21.87 11.92 5.18
N GLY A 67 -22.88 11.98 4.33
CA GLY A 67 -22.92 11.28 3.04
C GLY A 67 -23.06 9.76 3.16
N LEU A 68 -23.61 9.23 4.25
CA LEU A 68 -23.91 7.81 4.38
C LEU A 68 -24.90 7.30 3.33
N ASP A 69 -25.87 8.13 2.94
CA ASP A 69 -26.90 7.79 1.97
C ASP A 69 -26.57 8.29 0.55
N ASP A 70 -25.31 8.68 0.31
CA ASP A 70 -24.86 9.19 -0.98
C ASP A 70 -24.77 8.04 -2.02
N PRO A 71 -25.64 8.02 -3.05
CA PRO A 71 -25.66 6.95 -4.03
C PRO A 71 -24.39 6.88 -4.88
N SER A 72 -23.58 7.97 -4.94
CA SER A 72 -22.28 7.98 -5.60
C SER A 72 -21.17 7.30 -4.79
N LYS A 73 -21.43 6.98 -3.51
CA LYS A 73 -20.45 6.36 -2.59
C LYS A 73 -20.96 5.04 -2.00
N PRO A 74 -21.40 4.08 -2.84
CA PRO A 74 -22.10 2.87 -2.36
C PRO A 74 -21.23 1.99 -1.46
N LEU A 75 -19.90 2.00 -1.63
CA LEU A 75 -18.99 1.26 -0.75
C LEU A 75 -18.99 1.83 0.67
N ARG A 76 -18.94 3.16 0.83
CA ARG A 76 -18.97 3.83 2.15
C ARG A 76 -20.27 3.49 2.88
N SER A 77 -21.40 3.60 2.18
CA SER A 77 -22.72 3.25 2.73
C SER A 77 -22.76 1.80 3.22
N LYS A 78 -22.28 0.86 2.39
CA LYS A 78 -22.28 -0.58 2.74
C LYS A 78 -21.33 -0.91 3.90
N LEU A 79 -20.13 -0.35 3.90
CA LEU A 79 -19.15 -0.56 4.97
C LEU A 79 -19.67 -0.02 6.29
N LEU A 80 -20.14 1.23 6.30
CA LEU A 80 -20.65 1.84 7.51
C LEU A 80 -22.05 1.34 7.88
N ALA A 81 -22.77 0.60 7.03
CA ALA A 81 -23.98 -0.13 7.44
C ALA A 81 -23.65 -1.32 8.38
N ASN A 82 -22.45 -1.87 8.29
CA ASN A 82 -21.98 -2.92 9.21
C ASN A 82 -21.65 -2.32 10.59
N LYS A 83 -22.25 -2.85 11.66
CA LYS A 83 -22.09 -2.35 13.03
C LYS A 83 -20.64 -2.35 13.50
N THR A 84 -19.88 -3.40 13.21
CA THR A 84 -18.48 -3.53 13.63
C THR A 84 -17.60 -2.50 12.94
N PHE A 85 -17.70 -2.38 11.62
CA PHE A 85 -16.91 -1.41 10.86
C PHE A 85 -17.31 0.04 11.18
N ARG A 86 -18.60 0.31 11.40
CA ARG A 86 -19.06 1.62 11.88
C ARG A 86 -18.46 1.96 13.25
N THR A 87 -18.48 1.01 14.17
CA THR A 87 -17.93 1.21 15.53
C THR A 87 -16.43 1.47 15.47
N LEU A 88 -15.68 0.69 14.67
CA LEU A 88 -14.25 0.91 14.47
C LEU A 88 -13.97 2.28 13.85
N TYR A 89 -14.70 2.65 12.80
CA TYR A 89 -14.57 3.97 12.17
C TYR A 89 -14.74 5.09 13.19
N LEU A 90 -15.81 5.05 13.99
CA LEU A 90 -16.08 6.06 15.00
C LEU A 90 -15.05 6.07 16.14
N GLN A 91 -14.47 4.92 16.49
CA GLN A 91 -13.33 4.85 17.41
C GLN A 91 -12.11 5.58 16.83
N TYR A 92 -11.75 5.37 15.57
CA TYR A 92 -10.66 6.14 14.95
C TYR A 92 -10.95 7.65 14.90
N VAL A 93 -12.21 8.04 14.66
CA VAL A 93 -12.57 9.48 14.72
C VAL A 93 -12.39 10.03 16.13
N ARG A 94 -12.70 9.24 17.18
CA ARG A 94 -12.44 9.60 18.58
C ARG A 94 -10.94 9.82 18.85
N ASP A 95 -10.08 8.93 18.37
CA ASP A 95 -8.63 9.04 18.57
C ASP A 95 -8.06 10.23 17.82
N ILE A 96 -8.52 10.46 16.57
CA ILE A 96 -8.13 11.66 15.84
C ILE A 96 -8.48 12.91 16.63
N ALA A 97 -9.67 12.96 17.25
CA ALA A 97 -10.08 14.10 18.07
C ALA A 97 -9.24 14.24 19.36
N ASN A 98 -8.94 13.13 20.05
CA ASN A 98 -8.18 13.13 21.31
C ASN A 98 -6.68 13.35 21.13
N ASP A 99 -6.09 12.78 20.08
CA ASP A 99 -4.64 12.67 19.94
C ASP A 99 -4.12 13.53 18.80
N SER A 100 -4.75 13.44 17.63
CA SER A 100 -4.24 14.11 16.41
C SER A 100 -4.65 15.58 16.32
N LEU A 101 -5.82 15.93 16.84
CA LEU A 101 -6.35 17.29 16.88
C LEU A 101 -6.09 17.99 18.23
N ASP A 102 -5.48 17.30 19.18
CA ASP A 102 -4.99 17.94 20.40
C ASP A 102 -3.93 18.99 20.06
N TRP A 103 -4.11 20.19 20.62
CA TRP A 103 -3.24 21.31 20.31
C TRP A 103 -1.84 21.11 20.86
N ASP A 104 -1.69 20.46 22.03
CA ASP A 104 -0.36 20.19 22.58
C ASP A 104 0.43 19.24 21.66
N THR A 105 -0.25 18.32 20.99
CA THR A 105 0.34 17.46 19.95
C THR A 105 0.64 18.20 18.64
N LEU A 106 -0.24 19.11 18.20
CA LEU A 106 -0.07 19.82 16.92
C LEU A 106 0.88 21.02 16.97
N LYS A 107 1.01 21.68 18.12
CA LYS A 107 1.72 22.96 18.27
C LYS A 107 3.14 22.90 17.74
N ASP A 108 3.89 21.84 18.08
CA ASP A 108 5.29 21.70 17.66
C ASP A 108 5.41 21.49 16.15
N ARG A 109 4.51 20.69 15.55
CA ARG A 109 4.48 20.47 14.10
C ARG A 109 4.18 21.77 13.35
N VAL A 110 3.19 22.53 13.81
CA VAL A 110 2.84 23.84 13.24
C VAL A 110 4.00 24.82 13.39
N GLY A 111 4.61 24.88 14.58
CA GLY A 111 5.76 25.75 14.85
C GLY A 111 6.94 25.46 13.94
N ASN A 112 7.39 24.20 13.89
CA ASN A 112 8.53 23.76 13.07
C ASN A 112 8.28 24.01 11.58
N THR A 113 7.07 23.70 11.09
CA THR A 113 6.72 23.92 9.68
C THR A 113 6.67 25.41 9.35
N ARG A 114 6.07 26.22 10.22
CA ARG A 114 6.01 27.68 10.08
C ARG A 114 7.42 28.26 9.99
N GLU A 115 8.31 27.90 10.90
CA GLU A 115 9.69 28.38 10.91
C GLU A 115 10.40 28.06 9.59
N LEU A 116 10.25 26.82 9.11
CA LEU A 116 10.90 26.35 7.89
C LEU A 116 10.49 27.14 6.64
N ILE A 117 9.21 27.52 6.51
CA ILE A 117 8.66 28.08 5.26
C ILE A 117 8.40 29.59 5.30
N SER A 118 8.42 30.24 6.47
CA SER A 118 8.02 31.65 6.62
C SER A 118 8.80 32.61 5.71
N ALA A 119 10.11 32.41 5.57
CA ALA A 119 10.96 33.27 4.74
C ALA A 119 10.61 33.17 3.25
N GLU A 120 10.28 31.97 2.77
CA GLU A 120 9.92 31.75 1.37
C GLU A 120 8.50 32.25 1.07
N VAL A 121 7.56 32.08 2.00
CA VAL A 121 6.20 32.67 1.89
C VAL A 121 6.27 34.20 1.83
N ALA A 122 7.18 34.84 2.56
CA ALA A 122 7.37 36.29 2.49
C ALA A 122 7.83 36.74 1.09
N LYS A 123 8.78 36.01 0.49
CA LYS A 123 9.37 36.32 -0.82
C LYS A 123 8.44 36.03 -2.01
N ASP A 124 7.47 35.12 -1.86
CA ASP A 124 6.60 34.71 -2.97
C ASP A 124 5.79 35.90 -3.52
N THR A 125 5.95 36.19 -4.82
CA THR A 125 5.25 37.27 -5.53
C THR A 125 3.92 36.82 -6.15
N ARG A 126 3.59 35.53 -6.12
CA ARG A 126 2.35 34.92 -6.64
C ARG A 126 1.47 34.29 -5.55
N LYS A 127 1.70 34.64 -4.29
CA LYS A 127 0.94 34.13 -3.15
C LYS A 127 -0.55 34.46 -3.22
N LEU A 128 -1.38 33.47 -2.92
CA LEU A 128 -2.86 33.59 -2.88
C LEU A 128 -3.35 34.34 -1.63
N PHE A 129 -2.54 34.40 -0.57
CA PHE A 129 -2.83 35.06 0.70
C PHE A 129 -1.66 35.93 1.14
N THR A 130 -1.93 36.92 2.00
CA THR A 130 -0.86 37.78 2.54
C THR A 130 0.03 37.03 3.52
N THR A 131 1.27 37.49 3.68
CA THR A 131 2.19 36.94 4.69
C THR A 131 1.60 37.10 6.10
N ASP A 132 0.95 38.22 6.41
CA ASP A 132 0.27 38.42 7.69
C ASP A 132 -0.87 37.42 7.91
N ALA A 133 -1.64 37.10 6.87
CA ALA A 133 -2.68 36.08 6.96
C ALA A 133 -2.11 34.68 7.23
N PHE A 134 -0.96 34.35 6.63
CA PHE A 134 -0.23 33.11 6.94
C PHE A 134 0.26 33.08 8.39
N LEU A 135 0.87 34.16 8.88
CA LEU A 135 1.37 34.26 10.26
C LEU A 135 0.22 34.20 11.28
N ALA A 136 -0.94 34.78 10.97
CA ALA A 136 -2.13 34.68 11.80
C ALA A 136 -2.71 33.25 11.79
N ALA A 137 -2.82 32.61 10.62
CA ALA A 137 -3.38 31.27 10.49
C ALA A 137 -2.54 30.17 11.16
N THR A 138 -1.23 30.40 11.28
CA THR A 138 -0.25 29.48 11.89
C THR A 138 0.22 29.96 13.26
N SER A 139 -0.49 30.90 13.90
CA SER A 139 -0.12 31.41 15.23
C SER A 139 -0.15 30.29 16.26
N LEU A 140 0.85 30.30 17.17
CA LEU A 140 0.88 29.39 18.30
C LEU A 140 0.06 29.94 19.49
N ASP A 141 -0.15 31.25 19.52
CA ASP A 141 -0.88 31.94 20.55
C ASP A 141 -2.40 31.73 20.40
N PRO A 142 -3.16 31.72 21.50
CA PRO A 142 -4.61 31.72 21.44
C PRO A 142 -5.12 32.93 20.65
N ILE A 143 -6.05 32.70 19.73
CA ILE A 143 -6.71 33.77 18.97
C ILE A 143 -8.06 34.07 19.63
N PRO A 144 -8.49 35.35 19.71
CA PRO A 144 -9.81 35.70 20.23
C PRO A 144 -10.93 34.94 19.52
N ALA A 145 -11.96 34.57 20.28
CA ALA A 145 -13.05 33.69 19.82
C ALA A 145 -13.85 34.25 18.63
N ASP A 146 -13.74 35.55 18.34
CA ASP A 146 -14.44 36.26 17.27
C ASP A 146 -13.76 36.15 15.90
N GLN A 147 -12.52 35.67 15.82
CA GLN A 147 -11.85 35.40 14.55
C GLN A 147 -12.13 33.97 14.08
N ASP A 148 -13.26 33.88 13.38
CA ASP A 148 -13.82 32.75 12.67
C ASP A 148 -12.75 31.85 12.01
N VAL A 149 -12.59 30.63 12.53
CA VAL A 149 -11.87 29.40 12.06
C VAL A 149 -10.56 29.51 11.26
N ARG A 150 -9.99 30.69 11.06
CA ARG A 150 -8.90 30.94 10.10
C ARG A 150 -7.53 30.50 10.59
N SER A 151 -7.44 29.93 11.80
CA SER A 151 -6.20 29.36 12.31
C SER A 151 -6.27 27.86 12.52
N ILE A 152 -5.14 27.20 12.31
CA ILE A 152 -4.99 25.75 12.50
C ILE A 152 -5.38 25.37 13.93
N ARG A 153 -4.97 26.19 14.91
CA ARG A 153 -5.32 26.01 16.32
C ARG A 153 -6.84 26.03 16.55
N ALA A 154 -7.51 27.08 16.08
CA ALA A 154 -8.95 27.24 16.29
C ALA A 154 -9.73 26.13 15.58
N PHE A 155 -9.29 25.69 14.40
CA PHE A 155 -9.85 24.52 13.73
C PHE A 155 -9.69 23.26 14.58
N ALA A 156 -8.47 22.97 15.05
CA ALA A 156 -8.17 21.76 15.80
C ALA A 156 -8.98 21.67 17.11
N GLU A 157 -8.97 22.75 17.90
CA GLU A 157 -9.70 22.85 19.17
C GLU A 157 -11.22 22.69 18.95
N LYS A 158 -11.82 23.49 18.05
CA LYS A 158 -13.28 23.45 17.79
C LYS A 158 -13.71 22.13 17.15
N ARG A 159 -12.90 21.56 16.25
CA ARG A 159 -13.21 20.30 15.59
C ARG A 159 -13.13 19.12 16.57
N SER A 160 -12.10 19.09 17.41
CA SER A 160 -11.97 18.08 18.47
C SER A 160 -13.17 18.14 19.42
N GLU A 161 -13.52 19.34 19.89
CA GLU A 161 -14.67 19.56 20.78
C GLU A 161 -15.99 19.07 20.14
N TYR A 162 -16.22 19.40 18.86
CA TYR A 162 -17.39 18.94 18.13
C TYR A 162 -17.44 17.41 18.02
N LEU A 163 -16.35 16.77 17.62
CA LEU A 163 -16.29 15.31 17.42
C LEU A 163 -16.49 14.55 18.73
N LEU A 164 -15.87 15.00 19.83
CA LEU A 164 -16.00 14.34 21.12
C LEU A 164 -17.39 14.50 21.76
N ARG A 165 -18.15 15.53 21.35
CA ARG A 165 -19.56 15.71 21.76
C ARG A 165 -20.56 14.96 20.89
N HIS A 166 -20.14 14.49 19.72
CA HIS A 166 -21.02 13.77 18.79
C HIS A 166 -21.54 12.48 19.45
N GLU A 167 -22.85 12.26 19.43
CA GLU A 167 -23.51 11.15 20.15
C GLU A 167 -22.89 9.78 19.84
N ALA A 168 -22.67 9.50 18.56
CA ALA A 168 -22.14 8.22 18.10
C ALA A 168 -20.68 7.97 18.49
N ILE A 169 -19.96 9.01 18.94
CA ILE A 169 -18.56 8.94 19.38
C ILE A 169 -18.48 8.93 20.90
N ARG A 170 -19.24 9.82 21.56
CA ARG A 170 -19.32 9.92 23.03
C ARG A 170 -19.76 8.61 23.66
N ASP A 171 -20.72 7.92 23.04
CA ASP A 171 -21.35 6.74 23.61
C ASP A 171 -20.63 5.42 23.20
N LEU A 172 -19.44 5.51 22.59
CA LEU A 172 -18.64 4.33 22.22
C LEU A 172 -18.05 3.63 23.45
N PRO A 173 -17.90 2.30 23.42
CA PRO A 173 -17.18 1.57 24.45
C PRO A 173 -15.71 2.05 24.56
N PRO A 174 -15.09 1.96 25.75
CA PRO A 174 -13.67 2.21 25.92
C PRO A 174 -12.83 1.17 25.15
N GLY A 175 -11.68 1.60 24.65
CA GLY A 175 -10.76 0.77 23.84
C GLY A 175 -11.13 0.69 22.35
N HIS A 176 -10.28 0.00 21.58
CA HIS A 176 -10.50 -0.31 20.16
C HIS A 176 -11.09 -1.69 19.99
N ILE A 177 -12.09 -1.81 19.12
CA ILE A 177 -12.43 -3.11 18.56
C ILE A 177 -11.28 -3.47 17.63
N GLN A 178 -10.46 -4.42 18.05
CA GLN A 178 -9.58 -5.08 17.12
C GLN A 178 -10.46 -5.83 16.12
N LEU A 179 -10.48 -5.40 14.86
CA LEU A 179 -10.94 -6.32 13.82
C LEU A 179 -10.01 -7.52 13.93
N ALA A 180 -10.60 -8.72 13.98
CA ALA A 180 -9.83 -9.91 13.68
C ALA A 180 -9.13 -9.61 12.35
N THR A 181 -7.80 -9.51 12.39
CA THR A 181 -7.03 -9.57 11.17
C THR A 181 -7.51 -10.84 10.48
N HIS A 182 -7.65 -10.80 9.15
CA HIS A 182 -7.84 -12.03 8.41
C HIS A 182 -6.53 -12.84 8.52
N SER A 183 -6.21 -13.38 9.70
CA SER A 183 -5.75 -14.75 9.73
C SER A 183 -6.83 -15.52 8.98
N LYS A 184 -6.43 -16.23 7.92
CA LYS A 184 -7.29 -16.98 7.01
C LYS A 184 -8.06 -18.11 7.74
N THR A 185 -8.82 -17.84 8.81
CA THR A 185 -9.49 -18.85 9.62
C THR A 185 -10.82 -18.35 10.23
N SER A 186 -11.85 -18.24 9.39
CA SER A 186 -13.24 -18.44 9.84
C SER A 186 -13.89 -19.57 9.04
N ALA A 187 -13.29 -20.74 9.12
CA ALA A 187 -13.99 -22.02 9.07
C ALA A 187 -13.57 -22.74 10.35
N LYS A 188 -14.52 -23.31 11.11
CA LYS A 188 -14.28 -24.07 12.35
C LYS A 188 -12.88 -24.71 12.33
N ALA A 189 -11.93 -24.13 13.10
CA ALA A 189 -10.53 -24.51 12.96
C ALA A 189 -10.41 -26.01 13.23
N LYS A 190 -10.01 -26.76 12.20
CA LYS A 190 -9.42 -28.08 12.43
C LYS A 190 -8.29 -27.87 13.43
N PRO A 191 -8.06 -28.78 14.39
CA PRO A 191 -6.90 -28.68 15.27
C PRO A 191 -5.66 -28.51 14.38
N VAL A 192 -5.01 -27.37 14.53
CA VAL A 192 -3.78 -27.03 13.82
C VAL A 192 -2.65 -27.60 14.66
N VAL A 193 -1.78 -28.39 14.04
CA VAL A 193 -0.62 -28.99 14.72
C VAL A 193 0.46 -27.92 14.79
N SER A 194 0.80 -27.47 15.99
CA SER A 194 1.90 -26.52 16.20
C SER A 194 3.24 -27.24 16.20
N VAL A 195 4.32 -26.52 15.89
CA VAL A 195 5.67 -27.10 15.75
C VAL A 195 6.16 -27.72 17.06
N ASP A 196 5.79 -27.14 18.21
CA ASP A 196 6.13 -27.64 19.55
C ASP A 196 5.49 -29.01 19.89
N GLN A 197 4.46 -29.42 19.15
CA GLN A 197 3.81 -30.74 19.28
C GLN A 197 4.54 -31.83 18.48
N LEU A 198 5.47 -31.46 17.60
CA LEU A 198 6.20 -32.41 16.75
C LEU A 198 7.46 -32.93 17.44
N THR A 199 7.79 -34.19 17.17
CA THR A 199 9.06 -34.77 17.64
C THR A 199 10.17 -34.43 16.64
N ARG A 200 11.29 -33.87 17.10
CA ARG A 200 12.45 -33.65 16.21
C ARG A 200 13.01 -34.98 15.75
N GLN A 201 13.24 -35.11 14.45
CA GLN A 201 13.74 -36.33 13.84
C GLN A 201 14.74 -35.99 12.73
N ASP A 202 15.88 -36.69 12.73
CA ASP A 202 16.85 -36.57 11.64
C ASP A 202 16.24 -37.07 10.32
N SER A 203 16.51 -36.33 9.25
CA SER A 203 16.00 -36.60 7.90
C SER A 203 17.12 -36.45 6.87
N PRO A 204 17.16 -37.28 5.81
CA PRO A 204 18.05 -37.05 4.68
C PRO A 204 17.65 -35.82 3.86
N VAL A 205 16.37 -35.41 3.91
CA VAL A 205 15.86 -34.19 3.27
C VAL A 205 15.83 -33.07 4.30
N SER A 206 16.42 -31.92 3.96
CA SER A 206 16.28 -30.69 4.75
C SER A 206 16.13 -29.48 3.85
N ILE A 207 15.79 -28.35 4.48
CA ILE A 207 15.91 -27.03 3.86
C ILE A 207 17.40 -26.78 3.59
N HIS A 208 17.72 -26.27 2.41
CA HIS A 208 19.09 -26.12 1.89
C HIS A 208 19.44 -24.67 1.59
N GLU A 209 18.53 -23.96 0.95
CA GLU A 209 18.68 -22.56 0.54
C GLU A 209 17.29 -21.91 0.42
N LEU A 210 17.20 -20.60 0.62
CA LEU A 210 15.98 -19.82 0.41
C LEU A 210 16.30 -18.40 -0.06
N MET A 211 15.32 -17.73 -0.65
CA MET A 211 15.42 -16.33 -1.05
C MET A 211 14.06 -15.64 -0.93
N ALA A 212 13.96 -14.61 -0.09
CA ALA A 212 12.73 -13.85 0.16
C ALA A 212 12.67 -12.49 -0.57
N VAL A 213 13.71 -12.17 -1.37
CA VAL A 213 13.78 -10.96 -2.18
C VAL A 213 14.42 -11.33 -3.51
N ASN A 214 13.63 -11.93 -4.39
CA ASN A 214 14.04 -12.29 -5.74
C ASN A 214 13.51 -11.26 -6.73
N THR A 215 14.36 -10.41 -7.30
CA THR A 215 13.91 -9.43 -8.29
C THR A 215 14.29 -9.79 -9.72
N ASP A 216 15.42 -10.49 -9.90
CA ASP A 216 15.93 -10.85 -11.23
C ASP A 216 16.83 -12.10 -11.25
N THR A 217 16.88 -12.90 -10.18
CA THR A 217 17.88 -13.99 -10.08
C THR A 217 17.42 -15.31 -10.67
N LEU A 218 16.21 -15.74 -10.34
CA LEU A 218 15.64 -16.99 -10.81
C LEU A 218 14.15 -16.79 -11.08
N ALA A 219 13.72 -16.89 -12.33
CA ALA A 219 12.30 -16.85 -12.64
C ALA A 219 11.65 -18.21 -12.38
N ASP A 220 10.41 -18.19 -11.94
CA ASP A 220 9.55 -19.36 -11.89
C ASP A 220 9.15 -19.83 -13.31
N PRO A 221 8.46 -20.97 -13.44
CA PRO A 221 8.02 -21.47 -14.74
C PRO A 221 7.05 -20.55 -15.50
N GLN A 222 6.43 -19.58 -14.82
CA GLN A 222 5.52 -18.57 -15.34
C GLN A 222 6.28 -17.31 -15.81
N GLY A 223 7.55 -17.17 -15.41
CA GLY A 223 8.41 -16.04 -15.73
C GLY A 223 8.41 -14.94 -14.66
N GLU A 224 7.85 -15.20 -13.49
CA GLU A 224 7.80 -14.30 -12.34
C GLU A 224 9.00 -14.53 -11.41
N PHE A 225 9.45 -13.48 -10.71
CA PHE A 225 10.56 -13.59 -9.77
C PHE A 225 10.02 -13.71 -8.36
N ASP A 226 9.54 -14.90 -8.02
CA ASP A 226 8.99 -15.18 -6.71
C ASP A 226 10.03 -15.64 -5.70
N ASP A 227 9.66 -15.55 -4.43
CA ASP A 227 10.45 -16.11 -3.35
C ASP A 227 10.54 -17.62 -3.56
N TRP A 228 11.64 -18.22 -3.16
CA TRP A 228 11.82 -19.65 -3.35
C TRP A 228 12.53 -20.30 -2.17
N ILE A 229 12.24 -21.58 -2.02
CA ILE A 229 12.78 -22.49 -1.03
C ILE A 229 13.36 -23.67 -1.78
N GLU A 230 14.57 -24.07 -1.44
CA GLU A 230 15.20 -25.27 -1.95
C GLU A 230 15.35 -26.33 -0.86
N LEU A 231 14.92 -27.55 -1.17
CA LEU A 231 15.20 -28.74 -0.38
C LEU A 231 16.33 -29.53 -1.01
N HIS A 232 17.17 -30.15 -0.18
CA HIS A 232 18.22 -31.06 -0.62
C HIS A 232 18.07 -32.43 0.04
N ASN A 233 18.09 -33.48 -0.78
CA ASN A 233 18.16 -34.86 -0.33
C ASN A 233 19.63 -35.32 -0.26
N ARG A 234 20.19 -35.40 0.94
CA ARG A 234 21.59 -35.82 1.18
C ARG A 234 21.83 -37.33 1.07
N SER A 235 20.81 -38.13 0.77
CA SER A 235 20.95 -39.58 0.65
C SER A 235 21.23 -40.01 -0.79
N ASP A 236 21.73 -41.24 -0.92
CA ASP A 236 21.95 -41.94 -2.19
C ASP A 236 20.68 -42.61 -2.74
N LYS A 237 19.52 -42.32 -2.15
CA LYS A 237 18.22 -42.88 -2.53
C LYS A 237 17.24 -41.77 -2.88
N LYS A 238 16.28 -42.09 -3.74
CA LYS A 238 15.14 -41.24 -4.00
C LYS A 238 14.24 -41.17 -2.76
N VAL A 239 13.72 -39.97 -2.44
CA VAL A 239 12.80 -39.74 -1.31
C VAL A 239 11.47 -39.21 -1.84
N ASP A 240 10.37 -39.89 -1.46
CA ASP A 240 8.99 -39.44 -1.67
C ASP A 240 8.61 -38.44 -0.57
N LEU A 241 8.07 -37.30 -0.96
CA LEU A 241 7.63 -36.22 -0.08
C LEU A 241 6.13 -36.27 0.25
N SER A 242 5.41 -37.31 -0.20
CA SER A 242 4.00 -37.49 0.14
C SER A 242 3.81 -37.53 1.67
N GLY A 243 3.02 -36.59 2.19
CA GLY A 243 2.80 -36.44 3.64
C GLY A 243 3.84 -35.55 4.36
N PHE A 244 4.74 -34.91 3.62
CA PHE A 244 5.56 -33.81 4.12
C PHE A 244 4.77 -32.50 4.07
N TYR A 245 5.23 -31.54 4.86
CA TYR A 245 4.70 -30.18 4.90
C TYR A 245 5.82 -29.14 4.96
N LEU A 246 5.57 -27.97 4.36
CA LEU A 246 6.31 -26.74 4.62
C LEU A 246 5.43 -25.75 5.38
N SER A 247 6.07 -24.95 6.24
CA SER A 247 5.40 -23.87 6.96
C SER A 247 6.37 -22.77 7.38
N ASP A 248 5.91 -21.54 7.33
CA ASP A 248 6.44 -20.30 7.92
C ASP A 248 5.72 -19.92 9.24
N ASP A 249 4.83 -20.78 9.73
CA ASP A 249 3.98 -20.51 10.90
C ASP A 249 4.20 -21.57 11.98
N GLU A 250 4.77 -21.16 13.11
CA GLU A 250 5.04 -22.02 14.27
C GLU A 250 3.75 -22.62 14.87
N ALA A 251 2.63 -21.90 14.76
CA ALA A 251 1.33 -22.39 15.21
C ALA A 251 0.70 -23.39 14.23
N ASN A 252 1.26 -23.54 13.02
CA ASN A 252 0.76 -24.41 11.97
C ASN A 252 1.87 -25.14 11.21
N ALA A 253 2.41 -26.20 11.78
CA ALA A 253 3.45 -27.01 11.15
C ALA A 253 3.01 -27.70 9.84
N HIS A 254 1.71 -27.80 9.57
CA HIS A 254 1.12 -28.48 8.40
C HIS A 254 0.49 -27.49 7.39
N LYS A 255 1.03 -26.27 7.28
CA LYS A 255 0.45 -25.17 6.49
C LYS A 255 0.33 -25.46 5.00
N TRP A 256 1.38 -25.99 4.38
CA TRP A 256 1.38 -26.42 2.99
C TRP A 256 1.82 -27.88 2.88
N ALA A 257 0.96 -28.73 2.31
CA ALA A 257 1.27 -30.13 2.08
C ALA A 257 1.90 -30.31 0.69
N PHE A 258 2.95 -31.10 0.59
CA PHE A 258 3.49 -31.47 -0.72
C PHE A 258 2.43 -32.24 -1.53
N PRO A 259 2.28 -31.94 -2.84
CA PRO A 259 1.45 -32.74 -3.73
C PRO A 259 1.88 -34.22 -3.74
N ALA A 260 0.91 -35.12 -3.88
CA ALA A 260 1.20 -36.55 -3.95
C ALA A 260 2.11 -36.85 -5.15
N GLY A 261 3.16 -37.64 -4.93
CA GLY A 261 4.15 -37.98 -5.96
C GLY A 261 5.28 -36.96 -6.14
N SER A 262 5.32 -35.89 -5.33
CA SER A 262 6.52 -35.07 -5.21
C SER A 262 7.69 -35.90 -4.69
N GLU A 263 8.82 -35.87 -5.39
CA GLU A 263 9.99 -36.67 -5.04
C GLU A 263 11.28 -35.91 -5.29
N ILE A 264 12.32 -36.24 -4.50
CA ILE A 264 13.68 -35.74 -4.71
C ILE A 264 14.59 -36.93 -5.02
N GLY A 265 15.29 -36.84 -6.15
CA GLY A 265 16.30 -37.83 -6.54
C GLY A 265 17.46 -37.94 -5.54
N PRO A 266 18.31 -38.97 -5.66
CA PRO A 266 19.50 -39.11 -4.83
C PRO A 266 20.46 -37.91 -5.03
N ASN A 267 20.94 -37.31 -3.94
CA ASN A 267 21.70 -36.05 -3.95
C ASN A 267 21.02 -34.91 -4.73
N GLY A 268 19.69 -34.98 -4.87
CA GLY A 268 18.91 -34.06 -5.67
C GLY A 268 18.43 -32.85 -4.90
N PHE A 269 18.09 -31.81 -5.65
CA PHE A 269 17.52 -30.56 -5.15
C PHE A 269 16.09 -30.40 -5.67
N LEU A 270 15.24 -29.72 -4.90
CA LEU A 270 13.86 -29.43 -5.29
C LEU A 270 13.52 -28.00 -4.92
N LEU A 271 13.09 -27.22 -5.91
CA LEU A 271 12.60 -25.86 -5.75
C LEU A 271 11.10 -25.83 -5.47
N ILE A 272 10.72 -24.94 -4.56
CA ILE A 272 9.35 -24.60 -4.21
C ILE A 272 9.24 -23.07 -4.23
N TRP A 273 8.33 -22.53 -5.03
CA TRP A 273 8.02 -21.11 -5.09
C TRP A 273 7.10 -20.74 -3.94
N ALA A 274 7.39 -19.65 -3.25
CA ALA A 274 6.61 -19.13 -2.12
C ALA A 274 5.91 -17.83 -2.55
N ASP A 275 4.80 -17.97 -3.26
CA ASP A 275 4.09 -16.90 -3.97
C ASP A 275 2.65 -16.68 -3.47
N GLU A 276 2.23 -17.43 -2.46
CA GLU A 276 0.85 -17.53 -1.98
C GLU A 276 -0.16 -18.20 -2.94
N ASP A 277 0.27 -18.76 -4.07
CA ASP A 277 -0.58 -19.47 -5.03
C ASP A 277 -0.26 -20.97 -5.10
N GLY A 278 -0.65 -21.68 -4.03
CA GLY A 278 -0.40 -23.12 -3.93
C GLY A 278 -1.10 -24.04 -4.94
N LYS A 279 -1.71 -23.47 -6.00
CA LYS A 279 -2.36 -24.19 -7.10
C LYS A 279 -1.71 -23.90 -8.45
N ASP A 280 -0.73 -23.01 -8.51
CA ASP A 280 -0.11 -22.65 -9.77
C ASP A 280 0.71 -23.82 -10.34
N THR A 281 0.71 -23.92 -11.67
CA THR A 281 1.36 -24.97 -12.44
C THR A 281 1.82 -24.43 -13.79
N PRO A 282 2.96 -24.91 -14.32
CA PRO A 282 3.80 -26.00 -13.79
C PRO A 282 4.71 -25.54 -12.65
N GLY A 283 5.14 -26.47 -11.78
CA GLY A 283 6.01 -26.15 -10.64
C GLY A 283 5.42 -26.62 -9.31
N LEU A 284 6.15 -26.34 -8.23
CA LEU A 284 5.64 -26.46 -6.86
C LEU A 284 5.52 -25.06 -6.29
N HIS A 285 4.29 -24.64 -6.02
CA HIS A 285 3.99 -23.33 -5.46
C HIS A 285 3.37 -23.53 -4.07
N ALA A 286 3.84 -22.76 -3.09
CA ALA A 286 3.41 -22.80 -1.71
C ALA A 286 2.27 -21.80 -1.48
N ASN A 287 1.38 -22.10 -0.53
CA ASN A 287 0.26 -21.22 -0.19
C ASN A 287 0.64 -20.08 0.77
N PHE A 288 1.93 -19.75 0.85
CA PHE A 288 2.53 -18.69 1.66
C PHE A 288 3.73 -18.08 0.91
N LYS A 289 4.18 -16.92 1.38
CA LYS A 289 5.32 -16.15 0.86
C LYS A 289 6.32 -15.88 1.98
N LEU A 290 7.58 -15.64 1.63
CA LEU A 290 8.61 -15.37 2.63
C LEU A 290 8.67 -13.89 3.02
N SER A 291 8.86 -13.63 4.30
CA SER A 291 9.03 -12.27 4.81
C SER A 291 10.44 -11.74 4.51
N LYS A 292 10.51 -10.61 3.79
CA LYS A 292 11.76 -9.86 3.62
C LYS A 292 12.44 -9.53 4.96
N ALA A 293 11.70 -9.34 6.05
CA ALA A 293 12.27 -8.99 7.35
C ALA A 293 12.91 -10.18 8.09
N GLY A 294 12.72 -11.40 7.59
CA GLY A 294 13.11 -12.63 8.27
C GLY A 294 11.95 -13.26 9.04
N GLU A 295 12.02 -14.58 9.17
CA GLU A 295 11.10 -15.45 9.91
C GLU A 295 11.71 -16.85 10.08
N ARG A 296 10.89 -17.81 10.53
CA ARG A 296 11.27 -19.22 10.61
C ARG A 296 10.58 -20.02 9.53
N LEU A 297 11.28 -21.00 8.98
CA LEU A 297 10.76 -21.97 8.03
C LEU A 297 10.97 -23.39 8.55
N TYR A 298 9.94 -24.21 8.41
CA TYR A 298 9.84 -25.56 8.97
C TYR A 298 9.54 -26.57 7.85
N LEU A 299 10.27 -27.68 7.88
CA LEU A 299 9.95 -28.89 7.11
C LEU A 299 9.53 -29.97 8.10
N SER A 300 8.35 -30.55 7.91
CA SER A 300 7.77 -31.53 8.82
C SER A 300 7.09 -32.69 8.09
N THR A 301 6.79 -33.75 8.83
CA THR A 301 5.77 -34.75 8.50
C THR A 301 4.63 -34.65 9.50
N GLY A 302 3.61 -35.50 9.36
CA GLY A 302 2.46 -35.51 10.28
C GLY A 302 2.77 -35.65 11.78
N GLN A 303 3.97 -36.09 12.17
CA GLN A 303 4.38 -36.28 13.57
C GLN A 303 5.78 -35.74 13.91
N SER A 304 6.59 -35.43 12.90
CA SER A 304 8.01 -35.12 13.10
C SER A 304 8.41 -33.79 12.49
N LEU A 305 9.22 -33.03 13.22
CA LEU A 305 9.93 -31.86 12.69
C LEU A 305 11.27 -32.34 12.13
N LEU A 306 11.51 -32.12 10.83
CA LEU A 306 12.67 -32.64 10.12
C LEU A 306 13.78 -31.60 9.93
N SER A 307 13.39 -30.34 9.69
CA SER A 307 14.33 -29.24 9.48
C SER A 307 13.67 -27.92 9.88
N GLU A 308 14.48 -27.02 10.42
CA GLU A 308 14.09 -25.67 10.83
C GLU A 308 15.23 -24.73 10.46
N VAL A 309 14.87 -23.55 9.95
CA VAL A 309 15.79 -22.43 9.75
C VAL A 309 15.13 -21.16 10.24
N GLU A 310 15.89 -20.33 10.93
CA GLU A 310 15.55 -18.94 11.20
C GLU A 310 16.44 -18.07 10.32
N PHE A 311 15.83 -17.23 9.50
CA PHE A 311 16.55 -16.27 8.67
C PHE A 311 16.16 -14.85 9.06
N THR A 312 17.08 -13.92 8.82
CA THR A 312 16.90 -12.50 9.15
C THR A 312 16.70 -11.70 7.86
N GLU A 313 16.65 -10.37 7.99
CA GLU A 313 16.41 -9.45 6.87
C GLU A 313 17.16 -9.86 5.59
N GLN A 314 16.39 -10.09 4.53
CA GLN A 314 16.89 -10.50 3.22
C GLN A 314 17.12 -9.27 2.33
N LYS A 315 18.19 -9.34 1.54
CA LYS A 315 18.51 -8.35 0.52
C LYS A 315 18.25 -8.93 -0.85
N ASP A 316 17.96 -8.03 -1.77
CA ASP A 316 17.87 -8.40 -3.17
C ASP A 316 19.17 -9.06 -3.65
N LYS A 317 19.03 -10.07 -4.52
CA LYS A 317 20.15 -10.85 -5.12
C LYS A 317 20.99 -11.67 -4.13
N VAL A 318 20.51 -11.82 -2.89
CA VAL A 318 21.18 -12.58 -1.84
C VAL A 318 20.22 -13.65 -1.35
N SER A 319 20.64 -14.91 -1.47
CA SER A 319 19.96 -16.03 -0.84
C SER A 319 20.52 -16.28 0.56
N PHE A 320 19.84 -17.12 1.33
CA PHE A 320 20.28 -17.58 2.64
C PHE A 320 20.32 -19.10 2.62
N GLY A 321 21.49 -19.69 2.92
CA GLY A 321 21.70 -21.12 2.76
C GLY A 321 22.71 -21.71 3.73
N MET A 322 22.66 -23.03 3.86
CA MET A 322 23.59 -23.80 4.67
C MET A 322 24.92 -24.02 3.94
N LEU A 323 26.02 -23.44 4.43
CA LEU A 323 27.36 -23.66 3.90
C LEU A 323 28.32 -24.01 5.04
N ASP A 324 29.05 -25.12 4.89
CA ASP A 324 30.02 -25.63 5.87
C ASP A 324 29.45 -25.78 7.30
N GLY A 325 28.15 -26.06 7.42
CA GLY A 325 27.46 -26.25 8.71
C GLY A 325 26.87 -24.98 9.31
N ASP A 326 27.04 -23.81 8.67
CA ASP A 326 26.44 -22.55 9.12
C ASP A 326 25.51 -21.95 8.07
N TRP A 327 24.34 -21.49 8.54
CA TRP A 327 23.44 -20.65 7.77
C TRP A 327 24.04 -19.26 7.57
N ARG A 328 24.13 -18.81 6.32
CA ARG A 328 24.70 -17.50 5.98
C ARG A 328 24.12 -16.95 4.68
N PRO A 329 24.28 -15.64 4.42
CA PRO A 329 24.01 -15.08 3.11
C PRO A 329 24.91 -15.69 2.04
N LEU A 330 24.35 -16.00 0.86
CA LEU A 330 25.04 -16.63 -0.27
C LEU A 330 24.74 -15.91 -1.58
N GLN A 331 25.53 -16.25 -2.60
CA GLN A 331 25.08 -16.08 -3.98
C GLN A 331 24.05 -17.18 -4.28
N PRO A 332 22.89 -16.86 -4.90
CA PRO A 332 21.87 -17.86 -5.25
C PRO A 332 22.45 -19.06 -6.02
N THR A 333 22.23 -20.27 -5.50
CA THR A 333 22.70 -21.53 -6.10
C THR A 333 21.60 -22.56 -6.38
N PRO A 334 20.49 -22.16 -7.03
CA PRO A 334 19.37 -23.07 -7.28
C PRO A 334 19.81 -24.30 -8.08
N GLY A 335 19.38 -25.47 -7.61
CA GLY A 335 19.64 -26.78 -8.17
C GLY A 335 21.05 -27.32 -7.87
N GLY A 336 21.80 -26.71 -6.95
CA GLY A 336 23.21 -27.01 -6.76
C GLY A 336 23.75 -26.83 -5.34
N ALA A 337 25.04 -27.14 -5.20
CA ALA A 337 25.73 -26.94 -3.93
C ALA A 337 25.94 -25.44 -3.65
N ASN A 338 25.65 -25.05 -2.41
CA ASN A 338 25.83 -23.70 -1.89
C ASN A 338 27.27 -23.21 -2.08
N LYS A 339 27.41 -21.92 -2.42
CA LYS A 339 28.70 -21.24 -2.59
C LYS A 339 28.69 -19.91 -1.84
N ALA A 340 29.80 -19.56 -1.23
CA ALA A 340 29.95 -18.25 -0.61
C ALA A 340 29.72 -17.15 -1.65
N GLY A 341 28.99 -16.10 -1.28
CA GLY A 341 28.92 -14.87 -2.08
C GLY A 341 30.26 -14.14 -2.06
N GLU A 342 30.65 -13.56 -3.19
CA GLU A 342 31.84 -12.70 -3.30
C GLU A 342 31.72 -11.39 -2.52
#